data_AF-A0A2D5XBY3-F1
#
_entry.id   AF-A0A2D5XBY3-F1
#
_cell.length_a   1.000
_cell.length_b   1.000
_cell.length_c   1.000
_cell.angle_alpha   90.00
_cell.angle_beta   90.00
_cell.angle_gamma   90.00
#
_symmetry.space_group_name_H-M   'P 1'
#
loop_
_entity.id
_entity.type
_entity.pdbx_description
1 polymer ?
#
loop_
_entity_poly.entity_id
_entity_poly.type
_entity_poly.pdbx_seq_one_letter_code
_entity_poly.pdbx_strand_id
1 'polypeptide(L)'
;MKDAIKKSFLLGLGAASMTKSQAEKMVKQLVKNNAVTVKESKELLKRVKRHATNESKRISKFVQQEGKRAAKDLGVVSKGQVSKVKKNLKGMHKELSARGKKTLKKILKDLSK
;
A
#
# COMPACT_ATOMS: atom_id res chain seq x y z
N MET A 1 -14.54 7.87 -35.91
CA MET A 1 -15.81 8.07 -35.18
C MET A 1 -16.06 7.03 -34.08
N LYS A 2 -16.04 5.71 -34.35
CA LYS A 2 -16.27 4.66 -33.33
C LYS A 2 -15.30 4.72 -32.13
N ASP A 3 -14.03 5.05 -32.36
CA ASP A 3 -13.02 5.19 -31.29
C ASP A 3 -13.21 6.42 -30.40
N ALA A 4 -13.70 7.53 -30.97
CA ALA A 4 -13.96 8.75 -30.21
C ALA A 4 -15.12 8.52 -29.23
N ILE A 5 -16.18 7.84 -29.68
CA ILE A 5 -17.32 7.44 -28.84
C ILE A 5 -16.88 6.48 -27.73
N LYS A 6 -16.05 5.47 -28.04
CA LYS A 6 -15.50 4.55 -27.03
C LYS A 6 -14.69 5.30 -25.95
N LYS A 7 -13.87 6.28 -26.35
CA LYS A 7 -13.02 7.07 -25.45
C LYS A 7 -13.83 8.08 -24.63
N SER A 8 -14.76 8.81 -25.24
CA SER A 8 -15.61 9.78 -24.56
C SER A 8 -16.58 9.12 -23.56
N PHE A 9 -17.07 7.92 -23.87
CA PHE A 9 -17.95 7.16 -22.97
C PHE A 9 -17.23 6.60 -21.74
N LEU A 10 -15.97 6.16 -21.88
CA LEU A 10 -15.11 5.76 -20.75
C LEU A 10 -14.70 6.94 -19.87
N LEU A 11 -14.56 8.13 -20.46
CA LEU A 11 -14.26 9.36 -19.75
C LEU A 11 -15.49 9.93 -19.03
N GLY A 12 -16.68 9.89 -19.66
CA GLY A 12 -17.92 10.50 -19.15
C GLY A 12 -18.50 9.85 -17.89
N LEU A 13 -18.12 8.61 -17.58
CA LEU A 13 -18.54 7.93 -16.33
C LEU A 13 -17.52 8.07 -15.19
N GLY A 14 -16.30 8.51 -15.51
CA GLY A 14 -15.18 8.53 -14.58
C GLY A 14 -14.71 7.13 -14.20
N ALA A 15 -13.41 6.86 -14.40
CA ALA A 15 -12.79 5.59 -14.04
C ALA A 15 -12.87 5.24 -12.54
N ALA A 16 -13.20 6.21 -11.68
CA ALA A 16 -13.32 6.06 -10.24
C ALA A 16 -14.69 5.50 -9.79
N SER A 17 -15.77 5.70 -10.56
CA SER A 17 -17.13 5.26 -10.18
C SER A 17 -17.53 3.92 -10.80
N MET A 18 -16.86 3.52 -11.88
CA MET A 18 -17.25 2.40 -12.71
C MET A 18 -16.87 1.05 -12.06
N THR A 19 -17.88 0.29 -11.63
CA THR A 19 -17.69 -1.07 -11.09
C THR A 19 -17.56 -2.12 -12.19
N LYS A 20 -16.99 -3.30 -11.87
CA LYS A 20 -16.89 -4.44 -12.82
C LYS A 20 -18.25 -4.78 -13.44
N SER A 21 -19.32 -4.79 -12.64
CA SER A 21 -20.69 -5.08 -13.08
C SER A 21 -21.23 -4.02 -14.05
N GLN A 22 -20.96 -2.74 -13.77
CA GLN A 22 -21.39 -1.64 -14.65
C GLN A 22 -20.65 -1.67 -15.99
N ALA A 23 -19.34 -1.94 -15.98
CA ALA A 23 -18.56 -2.10 -17.20
C ALA A 23 -19.08 -3.27 -18.06
N GLU A 24 -19.40 -4.42 -17.46
CA GLU A 24 -19.99 -5.55 -18.16
C GLU A 24 -21.38 -5.23 -18.75
N LYS A 25 -22.22 -4.50 -18.02
CA LYS A 25 -23.55 -4.08 -18.50
C LYS A 25 -23.45 -3.11 -19.69
N MET A 26 -22.57 -2.12 -19.63
CA MET A 26 -22.34 -1.18 -20.73
C MET A 26 -21.82 -1.88 -21.98
N VAL A 27 -20.80 -2.72 -21.82
CA VAL A 27 -20.20 -3.46 -22.94
C VAL A 27 -21.25 -4.36 -23.60
N LYS A 28 -22.17 -4.96 -22.83
CA LYS A 28 -23.33 -5.69 -23.36
C LYS A 28 -24.31 -4.79 -24.12
N GLN A 29 -24.59 -3.58 -23.65
CA GLN A 29 -25.46 -2.63 -24.37
C GLN A 29 -24.85 -2.19 -25.70
N LEU A 30 -23.54 -1.98 -25.76
CA LEU A 30 -22.85 -1.65 -27.01
C LEU A 30 -22.91 -2.78 -28.04
N VAL A 31 -22.91 -4.04 -27.60
CA VAL A 31 -23.14 -5.20 -28.47
C VAL A 31 -24.60 -5.24 -28.95
N LYS A 32 -25.56 -5.04 -28.04
CA LYS A 32 -27.00 -5.02 -28.39
C LYS A 32 -27.34 -3.95 -29.42
N ASN A 33 -26.69 -2.80 -29.34
CA ASN A 33 -26.91 -1.68 -30.26
C ASN A 33 -26.08 -1.78 -31.56
N ASN A 34 -25.45 -2.94 -31.84
CA ASN A 34 -24.54 -3.16 -32.98
C ASN A 34 -23.36 -2.14 -33.06
N ALA A 35 -23.05 -1.45 -31.97
CA ALA A 35 -21.97 -0.46 -31.92
C ALA A 35 -20.59 -1.13 -31.87
N VAL A 36 -20.50 -2.33 -31.30
CA VAL A 36 -19.30 -3.17 -31.23
C VAL A 36 -19.64 -4.64 -31.38
N THR A 37 -18.74 -5.41 -31.96
CA THR A 37 -18.86 -6.87 -32.04
C THR A 37 -18.63 -7.53 -30.68
N VAL A 38 -19.07 -8.79 -30.52
CA VAL A 38 -18.80 -9.60 -29.32
C VAL A 38 -17.30 -9.78 -29.05
N LYS A 39 -16.46 -9.77 -30.09
CA LYS A 39 -15.01 -9.88 -29.97
C LYS A 39 -14.40 -8.59 -29.42
N GLU A 40 -14.78 -7.44 -29.99
CA GLU A 40 -14.33 -6.12 -29.52
C GLU A 40 -14.80 -5.82 -28.09
N SER A 41 -15.99 -6.31 -27.72
CA SER A 41 -16.57 -6.12 -26.39
C SER A 41 -15.71 -6.79 -25.30
N LYS A 42 -15.25 -8.03 -25.55
CA LYS A 42 -14.31 -8.76 -24.69
C LYS A 42 -12.96 -8.04 -24.59
N GLU A 43 -12.48 -7.47 -25.68
CA GLU A 43 -11.22 -6.74 -25.70
C GLU A 43 -11.29 -5.43 -24.91
N LEU A 44 -12.39 -4.68 -25.05
CA LEU A 44 -12.66 -3.47 -24.28
C LEU A 44 -12.69 -3.76 -22.77
N LEU A 45 -13.38 -4.80 -22.34
CA LEU A 45 -13.44 -5.20 -20.93
C LEU A 45 -12.04 -5.57 -20.40
N LYS A 46 -11.24 -6.28 -21.20
CA LYS A 46 -9.85 -6.63 -20.85
C LYS A 46 -8.97 -5.38 -20.72
N ARG A 47 -9.13 -4.40 -21.61
CA ARG A 47 -8.40 -3.13 -21.59
C ARG A 47 -8.74 -2.33 -20.35
N VAL A 48 -10.04 -2.16 -20.05
CA VAL A 48 -10.53 -1.49 -18.84
C VAL A 48 -9.96 -2.15 -17.58
N LYS A 49 -10.03 -3.48 -17.47
CA LYS A 49 -9.49 -4.21 -16.30
C LYS A 49 -7.98 -3.99 -16.12
N ARG A 50 -7.21 -4.01 -17.21
CA ARG A 50 -5.76 -3.77 -17.18
C ARG A 50 -5.43 -2.35 -16.72
N HIS A 51 -6.10 -1.35 -17.29
CA HIS A 51 -5.89 0.04 -16.90
C HIS A 51 -6.28 0.28 -15.44
N ALA A 52 -7.44 -0.21 -15.00
CA ALA A 52 -7.87 -0.11 -13.61
C ALA A 52 -6.83 -0.72 -12.64
N THR A 53 -6.33 -1.93 -12.94
CA THR A 53 -5.34 -2.61 -12.09
C THR A 53 -4.02 -1.82 -12.00
N ASN A 54 -3.55 -1.30 -13.13
CA ASN A 54 -2.32 -0.52 -13.17
C ASN A 54 -2.46 0.81 -12.41
N GLU A 55 -3.61 1.47 -12.56
CA GLU A 55 -3.87 2.75 -11.90
C GLU A 55 -4.08 2.59 -10.40
N SER A 56 -4.81 1.55 -9.95
CA SER A 56 -4.91 1.22 -8.52
C SER A 56 -3.54 0.96 -7.89
N LYS A 57 -2.61 0.30 -8.60
CA LYS A 57 -1.24 0.10 -8.12
C LYS A 57 -0.46 1.40 -8.02
N ARG A 58 -0.59 2.31 -9.00
CA ARG A 58 0.05 3.64 -8.96
C ARG A 58 -0.50 4.47 -7.80
N ILE A 59 -1.82 4.53 -7.64
CA ILE A 59 -2.49 5.24 -6.55
C ILE A 59 -2.06 4.65 -5.20
N SER A 60 -2.05 3.33 -5.04
CA SER A 60 -1.61 2.69 -3.79
C SER A 60 -0.17 3.07 -3.42
N LYS A 61 0.75 3.07 -4.40
CA LYS A 61 2.14 3.50 -4.18
C LYS A 61 2.22 4.97 -3.80
N PHE A 62 1.49 5.84 -4.50
CA PHE A 62 1.43 7.27 -4.23
C PHE A 62 0.89 7.54 -2.81
N VAL A 63 -0.24 6.94 -2.44
CA VAL A 63 -0.84 7.05 -1.11
C VAL A 63 0.10 6.53 -0.02
N GLN A 64 0.79 5.42 -0.24
CA GLN A 64 1.78 4.93 0.72
C GLN A 64 2.96 5.89 0.87
N GLN A 65 3.40 6.52 -0.22
CA GLN A 65 4.56 7.41 -0.22
C GLN A 65 4.22 8.76 0.42
N GLU A 66 3.09 9.35 0.04
CA GLU A 66 2.58 10.59 0.64
C GLU A 66 2.14 10.38 2.08
N GLY A 67 1.50 9.25 2.40
CA GLY A 67 1.18 8.89 3.78
C GLY A 67 2.42 8.73 4.66
N LYS A 68 3.51 8.15 4.12
CA LYS A 68 4.80 8.08 4.83
C LYS A 68 5.46 9.45 5.00
N ARG A 69 5.36 10.33 4.01
CA ARG A 69 5.87 11.71 4.09
C ARG A 69 5.12 12.51 5.14
N ALA A 70 3.78 12.54 5.04
CA ALA A 70 2.93 13.19 6.03
C ALA A 70 3.15 12.64 7.45
N ALA A 71 3.28 11.31 7.61
CA ALA A 71 3.61 10.72 8.92
C ALA A 71 4.98 11.17 9.44
N LYS A 72 5.99 11.32 8.57
CA LYS A 72 7.31 11.83 8.95
C LYS A 72 7.24 13.31 9.35
N ASP A 73 6.52 14.12 8.59
CA ASP A 73 6.42 15.56 8.80
C ASP A 73 5.60 15.90 10.06
N LEU A 74 4.59 15.08 10.39
CA LEU A 74 3.80 15.17 11.63
C LEU A 74 4.49 14.50 12.84
N GLY A 75 5.71 13.97 12.69
CA GLY A 75 6.45 13.31 13.76
C GLY A 75 5.86 11.96 14.21
N VAL A 76 4.97 11.36 13.42
CA VAL A 76 4.34 10.07 13.70
C VAL A 76 5.35 8.94 13.44
N VAL A 77 5.98 8.49 14.53
CA VAL A 77 6.87 7.32 14.50
C VAL A 77 6.08 6.03 14.30
N SER A 78 6.55 5.19 13.38
CA SER A 78 5.92 3.89 13.13
C SER A 78 6.10 2.94 14.32
N LYS A 79 5.15 2.00 14.52
CA LYS A 79 5.26 0.93 15.54
C LYS A 79 6.57 0.15 15.43
N GLY A 80 7.10 -0.03 14.22
CA GLY A 80 8.38 -0.70 13.98
C GLY A 80 9.58 0.07 14.54
N GLN A 81 9.60 1.39 14.41
CA GLN A 81 10.65 2.24 14.98
C GLN A 81 10.61 2.21 16.52
N VAL A 82 9.42 2.32 17.12
CA VAL A 82 9.24 2.21 18.58
C VAL A 82 9.70 0.84 19.09
N SER A 83 9.39 -0.23 18.37
CA SER A 83 9.81 -1.59 18.72
C SER A 83 11.34 -1.75 18.69
N LYS A 84 12.02 -1.20 17.67
CA LYS A 84 13.49 -1.20 17.59
C LYS A 84 14.12 -0.46 18.77
N VAL A 85 13.62 0.73 19.09
CA VAL A 85 14.11 1.51 20.25
C VAL A 85 13.91 0.71 21.54
N LYS A 86 12.75 0.09 21.75
CA LYS A 86 12.47 -0.75 22.93
C LYS A 86 13.40 -1.95 23.04
N LYS A 87 13.75 -2.59 21.92
CA LYS A 87 14.68 -3.73 21.89
C LYS A 87 16.10 -3.29 22.26
N ASN A 88 16.57 -2.17 21.70
CA ASN A 88 17.89 -1.61 22.01
C ASN A 88 17.97 -1.21 23.49
N LEU A 89 16.94 -0.54 24.02
CA LEU A 89 16.88 -0.15 25.43
C LEU A 89 16.94 -1.36 26.37
N LYS A 90 16.23 -2.45 26.04
CA LYS A 90 16.32 -3.71 26.79
C LYS A 90 17.72 -4.34 26.73
N GLY A 91 18.40 -4.26 25.58
CA GLY A 91 19.78 -4.74 25.43
C GLY A 91 20.74 -3.99 26.34
N MET A 92 20.72 -2.66 26.27
CA MET A 92 21.53 -1.78 27.12
C MET A 92 21.28 -2.03 28.61
N HIS A 93 20.02 -2.19 29.01
CA HIS A 93 19.67 -2.47 30.41
C HIS A 93 20.21 -3.82 30.89
N LYS A 94 20.19 -4.86 30.04
CA LYS A 94 20.79 -6.16 30.36
C LYS A 94 22.31 -6.07 30.52
N GLU A 95 22.99 -5.32 29.65
CA GLU A 95 24.44 -5.14 29.73
C GLU A 95 24.86 -4.36 30.98
N LEU A 96 24.14 -3.29 31.31
CA LEU A 96 24.35 -2.52 32.53
C LEU A 96 24.14 -3.38 33.79
N SER A 97 23.06 -4.18 33.82
CA SER A 97 22.80 -5.10 34.93
C SER A 97 23.89 -6.18 35.06
N ALA A 98 24.35 -6.74 33.94
CA ALA A 98 25.41 -7.74 33.92
C ALA A 98 26.75 -7.16 34.39
N ARG A 99 27.09 -5.93 33.99
CA ARG A 99 28.27 -5.22 34.49
C ARG A 99 28.16 -4.97 36.00
N GLY A 100 27.03 -4.46 36.48
CA GLY A 100 26.80 -4.23 37.91
C GLY A 100 26.97 -5.49 38.75
N LYS A 101 26.39 -6.63 38.32
CA LYS A 101 26.56 -7.93 38.98
C LYS A 101 28.01 -8.42 38.99
N LYS A 102 28.75 -8.22 37.89
CA LYS A 102 30.18 -8.57 37.83
C LYS A 102 31.02 -7.72 38.78
N THR A 103 30.74 -6.42 38.88
CA THR A 103 31.44 -5.51 39.80
C THR A 103 31.16 -5.87 41.26
N LEU A 104 29.89 -6.11 41.61
CA LEU A 104 29.51 -6.57 42.96
C LEU A 104 30.18 -7.89 43.33
N LYS A 105 30.23 -8.86 42.40
CA LYS A 105 30.91 -10.14 42.62
C LYS A 105 32.42 -9.98 42.83
N LYS A 106 33.04 -8.99 42.19
CA LYS A 106 34.46 -8.66 42.37
C LYS A 106 34.72 -8.07 43.77
N ILE A 107 33.92 -7.06 44.14
CA ILE A 107 34.01 -6.40 45.46
C ILE A 107 33.81 -7.40 46.60
N LEU A 108 32.81 -8.29 46.51
CA LEU A 108 32.56 -9.33 47.51
C LEU A 108 33.72 -10.34 47.62
N LYS A 109 34.41 -10.62 46.51
CA LYS A 109 35.56 -11.54 46.51
C LYS A 109 36.79 -10.89 47.14
N ASP A 110 36.97 -9.59 46.95
CA ASP A 110 38.08 -8.83 47.51
C ASP A 110 37.88 -8.53 49.02
N LEU A 111 36.63 -8.45 49.51
CA LEU A 111 36.29 -8.33 50.93
C LEU A 111 36.37 -9.64 51.73
N SER A 112 36.40 -10.80 51.04
CA SER A 112 36.45 -12.13 51.65
C SER A 112 37.89 -12.69 51.74
N LYS A 113 38.90 -11.91 51.33
CA LYS A 113 40.32 -12.19 51.50
C LYS A 113 40.88 -11.34 52.62
#